data_AF-A0A2M8KU59-F1
#
_entry.id   AF-A0A2M8KU59-F1
#
_cell.length_a   1.000
_cell.length_b   1.000
_cell.length_c   1.000
_cell.angle_alpha   90.00
_cell.angle_beta   90.00
_cell.angle_gamma   90.00
#
_symmetry.space_group_name_H-M   'P 1'
#
loop_
_entity.id
_entity.type
_entity.pdbx_description
1 polymer ?
#
loop_
_entity_poly.entity_id
_entity_poly.type
_entity_poly.pdbx_seq_one_letter_code
_entity_poly.pdbx_strand_id
1 'polypeptide(L)'
;SVALEGVPLGTEPYSIYLKGPKHLRKRICTLAPAEADAERSCDTPQIIINAAAVSANWSPIRLLVGDLAPQDGVLNTIDVAKMRSSVLSQDADAVSDADLNYDGVVNGTDVSLFLESMQRKYDDEIIENSAQ
;
A
#
# COMPACT_ATOMS: atom_id res chain seq x y z
N SER A 1 17.18 3.21 -0.33
CA SER A 1 17.16 1.74 -0.14
C SER A 1 16.97 1.45 1.33
N VAL A 2 16.33 0.32 1.67
CA VAL A 2 16.17 -0.17 3.04
C VAL A 2 16.97 -1.46 3.18
N ALA A 3 17.71 -1.62 4.27
CA ALA A 3 18.42 -2.85 4.60
C ALA A 3 17.74 -3.52 5.80
N LEU A 4 17.53 -4.83 5.71
CA LEU A 4 17.03 -5.65 6.81
C LEU A 4 18.19 -6.50 7.31
N GLU A 5 18.58 -6.31 8.57
CA GLU A 5 19.66 -7.05 9.21
C GLU A 5 19.11 -8.01 10.26
N GLY A 6 19.83 -9.12 10.51
CA GLY A 6 19.42 -10.11 11.51
C GLY A 6 18.21 -10.97 11.12
N VAL A 7 17.81 -10.97 9.84
CA VAL A 7 16.77 -11.87 9.34
C VAL A 7 17.31 -13.31 9.36
N PRO A 8 16.64 -14.27 10.03
CA PRO A 8 17.11 -15.65 10.08
C PRO A 8 17.21 -16.26 8.68
N LEU A 9 18.28 -17.01 8.45
CA LEU A 9 18.45 -17.79 7.23
C LEU A 9 17.71 -19.12 7.36
N GLY A 10 17.18 -19.63 6.25
CA GLY A 10 16.54 -20.94 6.27
C GLY A 10 15.78 -21.29 5.00
N THR A 11 15.10 -22.43 5.07
CA THR A 11 14.18 -22.92 4.03
C THR A 11 12.75 -22.43 4.24
N GLU A 12 12.46 -21.82 5.39
CA GLU A 12 11.14 -21.26 5.67
C GLU A 12 10.93 -19.99 4.86
N PRO A 13 9.86 -19.91 4.04
CA PRO A 13 9.63 -18.76 3.19
C PRO A 13 9.08 -17.57 3.98
N TYR A 14 9.58 -16.39 3.65
CA TYR A 14 9.11 -15.11 4.14
C TYR A 14 8.11 -14.48 3.16
N SER A 15 7.30 -13.58 3.71
CA SER A 15 6.65 -12.51 2.96
C SER A 15 6.98 -11.18 3.60
N ILE A 16 7.08 -10.14 2.79
CA ILE A 16 7.41 -8.80 3.25
C ILE A 16 6.16 -7.94 3.12
N TYR A 17 5.86 -7.17 4.16
CA TYR A 17 4.76 -6.23 4.14
C TYR A 17 5.33 -4.83 3.93
N LEU A 18 4.87 -4.16 2.87
CA LEU A 18 5.24 -2.79 2.56
C LEU A 18 4.06 -1.87 2.84
N LYS A 19 4.30 -0.78 3.57
CA LYS A 19 3.31 0.25 3.89
C LYS A 19 3.97 1.62 3.86
N GLY A 20 3.42 2.51 3.04
CA GLY A 20 3.74 3.94 3.06
C GLY A 20 2.86 4.69 4.07
N PRO A 21 3.14 5.99 4.32
CA PRO A 21 2.51 6.75 5.40
C PRO A 21 1.03 7.09 5.19
N LYS A 22 0.48 6.90 3.98
CA LYS A 22 -0.93 7.15 3.61
C LYS A 22 -1.48 6.01 2.74
N HIS A 23 -0.84 4.85 2.82
CA HIS A 23 -1.08 3.73 1.92
C HIS A 23 -1.63 2.53 2.68
N LEU A 24 -2.46 1.77 1.99
CA LEU A 24 -2.81 0.42 2.41
C LEU A 24 -1.57 -0.47 2.39
N ARG A 25 -1.46 -1.35 3.38
CA ARG A 25 -0.36 -2.32 3.47
C ARG A 25 -0.50 -3.35 2.35
N LYS A 26 0.58 -3.63 1.63
CA LYS A 26 0.65 -4.70 0.64
C LYS A 26 1.60 -5.81 1.08
N ARG A 27 1.18 -7.06 0.89
CA ARG A 27 2.02 -8.24 1.10
C ARG A 27 2.76 -8.59 -0.19
N ILE A 28 4.06 -8.82 -0.08
CA ILE A 28 4.98 -9.14 -1.17
C ILE A 28 5.61 -10.50 -0.87
N CYS A 29 5.53 -11.43 -1.81
CA CYS A 29 6.00 -12.81 -1.61
C CYS A 29 7.15 -13.20 -2.54
N THR A 30 7.58 -12.30 -3.44
CA THR A 30 8.70 -12.53 -4.37
C THR A 30 9.69 -11.37 -4.34
N LEU A 31 10.96 -11.67 -4.62
CA LEU A 31 12.04 -10.68 -4.69
C LEU A 31 12.07 -9.92 -6.02
N ALA A 32 11.42 -10.47 -7.06
CA ALA A 32 11.35 -9.91 -8.41
C ALA A 32 9.91 -10.02 -8.92
N PRO A 33 8.98 -9.19 -8.43
CA PRO A 33 7.60 -9.19 -8.89
C PRO A 33 7.53 -8.78 -10.36
N ALA A 34 6.70 -9.47 -11.14
CA ALA A 34 6.36 -9.02 -12.47
C ALA A 34 5.40 -7.81 -12.39
N GLU A 35 5.30 -7.02 -13.46
CA GLU A 35 4.31 -5.95 -13.56
C GLU A 35 2.86 -6.46 -13.35
N ALA A 36 2.58 -7.71 -13.73
CA ALA A 36 1.30 -8.35 -13.47
C ALA A 36 1.03 -8.60 -11.97
N ASP A 37 2.08 -8.71 -11.15
CA ASP A 37 2.01 -8.86 -9.69
C ASP A 37 1.92 -7.49 -8.99
N ALA A 38 2.08 -6.39 -9.73
CA ALA A 38 2.03 -5.04 -9.19
C ALA A 38 0.69 -4.72 -8.54
N GLU A 39 -0.38 -5.41 -8.91
CA GLU A 39 -1.75 -5.13 -8.48
C GLU A 39 -2.23 -6.08 -7.38
N ARG A 40 -1.97 -7.39 -7.49
CA ARG A 40 -2.45 -8.38 -6.50
C ARG A 40 -1.56 -8.53 -5.27
N SER A 41 -2.18 -8.81 -4.12
CA SER A 41 -1.46 -9.39 -2.97
C SER A 41 -1.34 -10.90 -3.16
N CYS A 42 -0.29 -11.48 -2.58
CA CYS A 42 -0.04 -12.90 -2.57
C CYS A 42 -0.45 -13.53 -1.25
N ASP A 43 -0.96 -14.77 -1.28
CA ASP A 43 -1.43 -15.46 -0.08
C ASP A 43 -0.38 -16.38 0.54
N THR A 44 0.61 -16.80 -0.26
CA THR A 44 1.63 -17.76 0.17
C THR A 44 3.00 -17.09 0.19
N PRO A 45 3.75 -17.14 1.29
CA PRO A 45 5.11 -16.62 1.33
C PRO A 45 6.03 -17.46 0.42
N GLN A 46 6.94 -16.81 -0.32
CA GLN A 46 7.88 -17.50 -1.24
C GLN A 46 9.30 -16.93 -1.20
N ILE A 47 9.58 -15.92 -0.36
CA ILE A 47 10.90 -15.31 -0.27
C ILE A 47 11.82 -16.19 0.58
N ILE A 48 12.83 -16.80 -0.04
CA ILE A 48 13.86 -17.56 0.66
C ILE A 48 15.09 -16.68 0.86
N ILE A 49 15.49 -16.48 2.11
CA ILE A 49 16.74 -15.78 2.46
C ILE A 49 17.82 -16.82 2.73
N ASN A 50 18.75 -16.95 1.79
CA ASN A 50 19.95 -17.77 1.94
C ASN A 50 21.15 -16.88 2.33
N ALA A 51 22.28 -17.49 2.72
CA ALA A 51 23.41 -16.79 3.32
C ALA A 51 24.08 -15.72 2.43
N ALA A 52 23.70 -15.61 1.16
CA ALA A 52 24.16 -14.53 0.29
C ALA A 52 23.30 -13.28 0.50
N ALA A 53 23.90 -12.09 0.40
CA ALA A 53 23.14 -10.84 0.42
C ALA A 53 22.09 -10.87 -0.70
N VAL A 54 20.82 -10.71 -0.33
CA VAL A 54 19.69 -10.70 -1.26
C VAL A 54 19.29 -9.25 -1.53
N SER A 55 19.35 -8.84 -2.79
CA SER A 55 18.77 -7.57 -3.25
C SER A 55 17.43 -7.82 -3.94
N ALA A 56 16.42 -7.03 -3.62
CA ALA A 56 15.12 -7.04 -4.28
C ALA A 56 14.81 -5.66 -4.87
N ASN A 57 14.09 -5.65 -5.99
CA ASN A 57 13.51 -4.42 -6.52
C ASN A 57 11.99 -4.54 -6.57
N TRP A 58 11.31 -3.76 -5.72
CA TRP A 58 9.86 -3.68 -5.69
C TRP A 58 9.33 -2.35 -6.23
N SER A 59 10.13 -1.58 -6.96
CA SER A 59 9.65 -0.38 -7.64
C SER A 59 8.45 -0.60 -8.58
N PRO A 60 8.25 -1.79 -9.20
CA PRO A 60 7.04 -2.07 -9.97
C PRO A 60 5.77 -2.18 -9.12
N ILE A 61 5.89 -2.49 -7.83
CA ILE A 61 4.73 -2.72 -6.96
C ILE A 61 4.01 -1.40 -6.71
N ARG A 62 2.73 -1.35 -7.08
CA ARG A 62 1.85 -0.23 -6.75
C ARG A 62 1.26 -0.44 -5.36
N LEU A 63 1.27 0.62 -4.58
CA LEU A 63 0.61 0.69 -3.29
C LEU A 63 -0.64 1.57 -3.45
N LEU A 64 -1.77 1.08 -2.94
CA LEU A 64 -3.00 1.87 -2.92
C LEU A 64 -2.91 2.92 -1.81
N VAL A 65 -3.34 4.14 -2.11
CA VAL A 65 -3.40 5.26 -1.17
C VAL A 65 -4.77 5.31 -0.48
N GLY A 66 -4.88 6.14 0.56
CA GLY A 66 -6.17 6.52 1.14
C GLY A 66 -6.47 5.94 2.52
N ASP A 67 -5.63 5.08 3.08
CA ASP A 67 -5.65 4.78 4.52
C ASP A 67 -5.05 6.00 5.23
N LEU A 68 -5.91 6.95 5.61
CA LEU A 68 -5.51 8.25 6.16
C LEU A 68 -5.33 8.13 7.68
N ALA A 69 -4.59 9.05 8.30
CA ALA A 69 -4.45 9.03 9.75
C ALA A 69 -5.83 9.19 10.45
N PRO A 70 -6.09 8.53 11.59
CA PRO A 70 -5.33 7.43 12.14
C PRO A 70 -5.46 6.18 11.26
N GLN A 71 -4.31 5.65 10.82
CA GLN A 71 -4.29 4.51 9.90
C GLN A 71 -4.70 3.22 10.62
N ASP A 72 -5.75 2.58 10.12
CA ASP A 72 -6.26 1.32 10.65
C ASP A 72 -6.07 0.14 9.67
N GLY A 73 -5.55 0.41 8.47
CA GLY A 73 -5.33 -0.59 7.44
C GLY A 73 -6.56 -0.88 6.57
N VAL A 74 -7.65 -0.13 6.76
CA VAL A 74 -8.91 -0.28 6.04
C VAL A 74 -9.24 1.04 5.36
N LEU A 75 -9.48 1.00 4.06
CA LEU A 75 -9.95 2.16 3.31
C LEU A 75 -11.48 2.19 3.36
N ASN A 76 -12.06 3.09 4.15
CA ASN A 76 -13.49 3.10 4.43
C ASN A 76 -14.11 4.52 4.49
N THR A 77 -15.33 4.62 5.02
CA THR A 77 -16.10 5.87 5.09
C THR A 77 -15.47 6.93 6.00
N ILE A 78 -14.65 6.53 6.97
CA ILE A 78 -13.88 7.45 7.84
C ILE A 78 -12.84 8.18 6.99
N ASP A 79 -12.09 7.46 6.16
CA ASP A 79 -11.11 8.05 5.24
C ASP A 79 -11.78 8.97 4.22
N VAL A 80 -12.94 8.56 3.69
CA VAL A 80 -13.75 9.38 2.78
C VAL A 80 -14.13 10.70 3.44
N ALA A 81 -14.62 10.66 4.67
CA ALA A 81 -15.00 11.86 5.42
C ALA A 81 -13.78 12.76 5.64
N LYS A 82 -12.62 12.17 5.98
CA LYS A 82 -11.38 12.91 6.22
C LYS A 82 -10.85 13.56 4.94
N MET A 83 -10.77 12.80 3.84
CA MET A 83 -10.40 13.31 2.52
C MET A 83 -11.29 14.49 2.15
N ARG A 84 -12.61 14.33 2.23
CA ARG A 84 -13.57 15.39 1.91
C ARG A 84 -13.39 16.65 2.76
N SER A 85 -13.12 16.50 4.05
CA SER A 85 -12.87 17.64 4.94
C SER A 85 -11.52 18.33 4.70
N SER A 86 -10.59 17.66 4.03
CA SER A 86 -9.22 18.15 3.80
C SER A 86 -9.06 18.88 2.46
N VAL A 87 -9.96 18.64 1.49
CA VAL A 87 -9.93 19.32 0.18
C VAL A 87 -9.95 20.83 0.34
N LEU A 88 -8.95 21.50 -0.24
CA LEU A 88 -8.71 22.96 -0.14
C LEU A 88 -8.53 23.48 1.30
N SER A 89 -8.28 22.59 2.27
CA SER A 89 -7.92 23.00 3.62
C SER A 89 -6.58 23.73 3.62
N GLN A 90 -6.45 24.72 4.51
CA GLN A 90 -5.17 25.38 4.81
C GLN A 90 -4.58 24.88 6.13
N ASP A 91 -5.28 23.98 6.82
CA ASP A 91 -4.79 23.35 8.03
C ASP A 91 -3.65 22.39 7.69
N ALA A 92 -2.49 22.61 8.32
CA ALA A 92 -1.27 21.88 7.98
C ALA A 92 -1.38 20.39 8.28
N ASP A 93 -2.12 20.00 9.33
CA ASP A 93 -2.31 18.60 9.69
C ASP A 93 -3.24 17.92 8.68
N ALA A 94 -4.33 18.58 8.28
CA ALA A 94 -5.22 18.08 7.23
C ALA A 94 -4.50 17.90 5.89
N VAL A 95 -3.66 18.87 5.49
CA VAL A 95 -2.85 18.74 4.26
C VAL A 95 -1.82 17.63 4.41
N SER A 96 -1.07 17.62 5.51
CA SER A 96 -0.07 16.58 5.80
C SER A 96 -0.68 15.18 5.81
N ASP A 97 -1.95 15.02 6.15
CA ASP A 97 -2.64 13.73 6.18
C ASP A 97 -3.21 13.34 4.82
N ALA A 98 -3.80 14.27 4.06
CA ALA A 98 -4.59 13.97 2.87
C ALA A 98 -3.93 14.32 1.52
N ASP A 99 -2.77 14.97 1.51
CA ASP A 99 -2.00 15.22 0.29
C ASP A 99 -1.34 13.92 -0.22
N LEU A 100 -1.97 13.25 -1.19
CA LEU A 100 -1.59 11.91 -1.64
C LEU A 100 -0.48 11.94 -2.69
N ASN A 101 -0.36 13.05 -3.44
CA ASN A 101 0.69 13.22 -4.45
C ASN A 101 1.91 14.02 -3.93
N TYR A 102 1.86 14.51 -2.69
CA TYR A 102 2.91 15.28 -2.01
C TYR A 102 3.26 16.61 -2.69
N ASP A 103 2.28 17.28 -3.29
CA ASP A 103 2.47 18.58 -3.95
C ASP A 103 2.23 19.79 -3.03
N GLY A 104 1.80 19.54 -1.79
CA GLY A 104 1.52 20.53 -0.76
C GLY A 104 0.09 21.06 -0.75
N VAL A 105 -0.81 20.57 -1.61
CA VAL A 105 -2.20 21.03 -1.70
C VAL A 105 -3.17 19.89 -1.95
N VAL A 106 -4.08 19.65 -1.01
CA VAL A 106 -5.16 18.66 -1.19
C VAL A 106 -6.20 19.17 -2.18
N ASN A 107 -6.24 18.57 -3.36
CA ASN A 107 -7.10 19.02 -4.46
C ASN A 107 -7.73 17.85 -5.24
N GLY A 108 -8.27 18.15 -6.43
CA GLY A 108 -8.93 17.16 -7.27
C GLY A 108 -8.04 15.96 -7.64
N THR A 109 -6.73 16.17 -7.76
CA THR A 109 -5.77 15.09 -8.05
C THR A 109 -5.70 14.08 -6.90
N ASP A 110 -5.63 14.52 -5.65
CA ASP A 110 -5.65 13.62 -4.47
C ASP A 110 -6.96 12.86 -4.39
N VAL A 111 -8.08 13.54 -4.62
CA VAL A 111 -9.39 12.91 -4.66
C VAL A 111 -9.46 11.84 -5.76
N SER A 112 -8.90 12.10 -6.95
CA SER A 112 -8.83 11.11 -8.02
C SER A 112 -8.02 9.87 -7.63
N LEU A 113 -6.84 10.05 -7.00
CA LEU A 113 -6.01 8.94 -6.51
C LEU A 113 -6.71 8.12 -5.42
N PHE A 114 -7.41 8.82 -4.52
CA PHE A 114 -8.20 8.21 -3.46
C PHE A 114 -9.34 7.35 -4.03
N LEU A 115 -10.11 7.90 -5.00
CA LEU A 115 -11.22 7.20 -5.63
C LEU A 115 -10.75 5.99 -6.45
N GLU A 116 -9.59 6.08 -7.13
CA GLU A 116 -8.99 4.91 -7.80
C GLU A 116 -8.71 3.79 -6.81
N SER A 117 -8.16 4.13 -5.64
CA SER A 117 -7.85 3.16 -4.59
C SER A 117 -9.11 2.51 -4.00
N MET A 118 -10.19 3.28 -3.81
CA MET A 118 -11.49 2.78 -3.39
C MET A 118 -12.05 1.77 -4.40
N GLN A 119 -12.04 2.11 -5.69
CA GLN A 119 -12.57 1.25 -6.76
C GLN A 119 -11.84 -0.11 -6.79
N ARG A 120 -10.50 -0.08 -6.76
CA ARG A 120 -9.70 -1.31 -6.75
C ARG A 120 -9.97 -2.17 -5.52
N LYS A 121 -10.13 -1.55 -4.35
CA LYS A 121 -10.45 -2.29 -3.12
C LYS A 121 -11.80 -3.00 -3.19
N TYR A 122 -12.82 -2.34 -3.73
CA TYR A 122 -14.12 -2.97 -3.95
C TYR A 122 -14.03 -4.15 -4.93
N ASP A 123 -13.27 -4.01 -6.01
CA ASP A 123 -13.10 -5.09 -7.00
C ASP A 123 -12.40 -6.32 -6.39
N ASP A 124 -11.34 -6.12 -5.59
CA ASP A 124 -10.64 -7.22 -4.89
C ASP A 124 -11.58 -7.98 -3.94
N GLU A 125 -12.39 -7.26 -3.13
CA GLU A 125 -13.32 -7.86 -2.17
C GLU A 125 -14.46 -8.64 -2.83
N ILE A 126 -14.96 -8.20 -3.99
CA ILE A 126 -16.01 -8.91 -4.75
C ILE A 126 -15.47 -10.22 -5.32
N ILE A 127 -14.22 -10.23 -5.80
CA ILE A 127 -13.59 -11.45 -6.34
C ILE A 127 -13.39 -12.48 -5.22
N GLU A 128 -12.97 -12.07 -4.03
CA GLU A 128 -12.79 -12.99 -2.90
C GLU A 128 -14.12 -13.63 -2.45
N ASN A 129 -15.22 -12.87 -2.44
CA ASN A 129 -16.54 -13.35 -2.03
C ASN A 129 -17.27 -14.20 -3.09
N SER A 130 -16.80 -14.23 -4.34
CA SER A 130 -17.38 -15.04 -5.41
C SER A 130 -16.69 -16.40 -5.60
N ALA A 131 -15.61 -16.66 -4.86
CA ALA A 131 -14.86 -17.91 -4.86
C ALA A 131 -15.18 -18.84 -3.66
N GLN A 132 -16.17 -18.50 -2.84
CA GLN A 132 -16.68 -19.32 -1.72
C GLN A 132 -17.97 -20.07 -2.07
#